data_AF-A0A944YTP9-F1
#
_entry.id   AF-A0A944YTP9-F1
#
_cell.length_a   1.000
_cell.length_b   1.000
_cell.length_c   1.000
_cell.angle_alpha   90.00
_cell.angle_beta   90.00
_cell.angle_gamma   90.00
#
_symmetry.space_group_name_H-M   'P 1'
#
loop_
_entity.id
_entity.type
_entity.pdbx_description
1 polymer ?
#
loop_
_entity_poly.entity_id
_entity_poly.type
_entity_poly.pdbx_seq_one_letter_code
_entity_poly.pdbx_strand_id
1 'polypeptide(L)' 'IMSTDPGSVKDFQAFATQTGNQLLDSSEVNGEFHFFLKKGD' A
#
# COMPACT_ATOMS: atom_id res chain seq x y z
N ILE A 1 -4.34 0.40 5.10
CA ILE A 1 -3.20 0.65 6.03
C ILE A 1 -2.81 2.12 5.90
N MET A 2 -2.32 2.75 6.97
CA MET A 2 -1.98 4.19 7.03
C MET A 2 -0.49 4.35 7.42
N SER A 3 0.28 5.19 6.71
CA SER A 3 1.71 5.47 6.98
C SER A 3 2.02 6.95 6.78
N THR A 4 3.02 7.51 7.47
CA THR A 4 3.49 8.90 7.24
C THR A 4 4.83 8.95 6.51
N ASP A 5 5.36 7.80 6.10
CA ASP A 5 6.63 7.70 5.39
C ASP A 5 6.44 7.65 3.87
N PRO A 6 7.06 8.56 3.09
CA PRO A 6 7.00 8.55 1.63
C PRO A 6 7.58 7.29 0.98
N GLY A 7 8.51 6.58 1.66
CA GLY A 7 9.06 5.31 1.19
C GLY A 7 8.02 4.20 1.09
N SER A 8 6.96 4.28 1.90
CA SER A 8 5.95 3.24 2.04
C SER A 8 5.23 2.89 0.73
N VAL A 9 5.10 3.82 -0.24
CA VAL A 9 4.39 3.54 -1.50
C VAL A 9 5.04 2.40 -2.29
N LYS A 10 6.37 2.42 -2.43
CA LYS A 10 7.10 1.36 -3.15
C LYS A 10 7.11 0.06 -2.37
N ASP A 11 7.24 0.14 -1.05
CA ASP A 11 7.25 -1.02 -0.19
C ASP A 11 5.90 -1.76 -0.20
N PHE A 12 4.78 -1.03 -0.19
CA PHE A 12 3.45 -1.64 -0.26
C PHE A 12 3.15 -2.27 -1.63
N GLN A 13 3.67 -1.69 -2.72
CA GLN A 13 3.56 -2.30 -4.04
C GLN A 13 4.36 -3.61 -4.15
N ALA A 14 5.58 -3.63 -3.62
CA ALA A 14 6.42 -4.83 -3.55
C ALA A 14 5.79 -5.89 -2.63
N PHE A 15 5.33 -5.48 -1.44
CA PHE A 15 4.63 -6.33 -0.48
C PHE A 15 3.42 -7.02 -1.11
N ALA A 16 2.56 -6.28 -1.80
CA ALA A 16 1.37 -6.83 -2.45
C ALA A 16 1.77 -7.95 -3.43
N THR A 17 2.70 -7.64 -4.35
CA THR A 17 3.22 -8.61 -5.32
C THR A 17 3.83 -9.85 -4.67
N GLN A 18 4.69 -9.66 -3.66
CA GLN A 18 5.43 -10.76 -3.03
C GLN A 18 4.54 -11.68 -2.20
N THR A 19 3.47 -11.15 -1.62
CA THR A 19 2.54 -11.90 -0.77
C THR A 19 1.31 -12.43 -1.52
N GLY A 20 1.23 -12.18 -2.83
CA GLY A 20 0.07 -12.54 -3.65
C GLY A 20 -1.17 -11.66 -3.40
N ASN A 21 -1.04 -10.59 -2.62
CA ASN A 21 -2.09 -9.61 -2.44
C ASN A 21 -2.16 -8.65 -3.64
N GLN A 22 -3.30 -8.02 -3.85
CA GLN A 22 -3.45 -7.00 -4.89
C GLN A 22 -3.57 -5.62 -4.24
N LEU A 23 -2.67 -4.70 -4.59
CA LEU A 23 -2.82 -3.29 -4.24
C LEU A 23 -3.89 -2.68 -5.16
N LEU A 24 -5.03 -2.32 -4.60
CA LEU A 24 -6.16 -1.76 -5.32
C LEU A 24 -6.09 -0.23 -5.40
N ASP A 25 -5.61 0.42 -4.35
CA ASP A 25 -5.48 1.87 -4.28
C ASP A 25 -4.32 2.31 -3.38
N SER A 26 -3.74 3.46 -3.73
CA SER A 26 -2.69 4.15 -2.98
C SER A 26 -2.91 5.66 -3.09
N SER A 27 -3.26 6.31 -1.99
CA SER A 27 -3.53 7.74 -1.94
C SER A 27 -2.77 8.43 -0.81
N GLU A 28 -2.48 9.72 -0.98
CA GLU A 28 -1.91 10.57 0.05
C GLU A 28 -2.94 11.62 0.48
N VAL A 29 -3.21 11.73 1.77
CA VAL A 29 -4.13 12.68 2.35
C VAL A 29 -3.46 13.33 3.57
N ASN A 30 -3.25 14.65 3.51
CA ASN A 30 -2.63 15.41 4.62
C ASN A 30 -1.27 14.85 5.10
N GLY A 31 -0.46 14.28 4.21
CA GLY A 31 0.83 13.65 4.55
C GLY A 31 0.72 12.22 5.10
N GLU A 32 -0.49 11.64 5.09
CA GLU A 32 -0.71 10.23 5.39
C GLU A 32 -0.93 9.45 4.08
N PHE A 33 -0.22 8.34 3.94
CA PHE A 33 -0.34 7.38 2.86
C PHE A 33 -1.35 6.29 3.23
N HIS A 34 -2.41 6.18 2.45
CA HIS A 34 -3.47 5.20 2.59
C HIS A 34 -3.35 4.13 1.50
N PHE A 35 -3.31 2.87 1.91
CA PHE A 35 -3.24 1.71 1.01
C PHE A 35 -4.46 0.81 1.15
N PHE A 36 -5.10 0.49 0.04
CA PHE A 36 -6.20 -0.47 -0.04
C PHE A 36 -5.69 -1.75 -0.70
N LEU A 37 -5.68 -2.85 0.04
CA LEU A 37 -5.25 -4.15 -0.45
C LEU A 37 -6.42 -5.13 -0.48
N LYS A 38 -6.53 -5.86 -1.58
CA LYS A 38 -7.31 -7.10 -1.64
C LYS A 38 -6.41 -8.25 -1.22
N LYS A 39 -6.89 -9.03 -0.24
CA LYS A 39 -6.22 -10.25 0.16
C LYS A 39 -6.20 -11.22 -1.02
N GLY A 40 -5.00 -11.73 -1.34
CA GLY A 40 -4.82 -12.85 -2.27
C GLY A 40 -5.45 -14.12 -1.70
N ASP A 41 -5.89 -15.00 -2.58
CA ASP A 41 -6.50 -16.28 -2.21
C ASP A 41 -5.50 -17.23 -1.51
#